data_AF-A0A946GJ73-F1
#
_entry.id   AF-A0A946GJ73-F1
#
_cell.length_a   1.000
_cell.length_b   1.000
_cell.length_c   1.000
_cell.angle_alpha   90.00
_cell.angle_beta   90.00
_cell.angle_gamma   90.00
#
_symmetry.space_group_name_H-M   'P 1'
#
loop_
_entity.id
_entity.type
_entity.pdbx_description
1 polymer ?
#
loop_
_entity_poly.entity_id
_entity_poly.type
_entity_poly.pdbx_seq_one_letter_code
_entity_poly.pdbx_strand_id
1 'polypeptide(L)'
;MSWIKNALIDLAITAVIAVYAFNGATWGWWVIAIYTPLMVLLKVFALSGAASAVQRKADEVPLWFYHLLFAANVILLFVADFNYAAFGWVAIWLLSVLAESRSRPKKGS
;
A
#
# COMPACT_ATOMS: atom_id res chain seq x y z
N MET A 1 -0.37 -7.50 -19.60
CA MET A 1 -0.81 -6.33 -18.82
C MET A 1 0.41 -5.72 -18.12
N SER A 2 0.94 -4.60 -18.62
CA SER A 2 2.17 -3.97 -18.09
C SER A 2 2.06 -3.59 -16.61
N TRP A 3 0.87 -3.18 -16.16
CA TRP A 3 0.60 -2.73 -14.80
C TRP A 3 0.80 -3.78 -13.71
N ILE A 4 0.63 -5.08 -14.02
CA ILE A 4 0.85 -6.17 -13.04
C ILE A 4 2.31 -6.20 -12.58
N LYS A 5 3.25 -5.87 -13.47
CA LYS A 5 4.68 -5.80 -13.12
C LYS A 5 4.94 -4.69 -12.09
N ASN A 6 4.17 -3.60 -12.15
CA ASN A 6 4.27 -2.50 -11.17
C ASN A 6 3.63 -2.87 -9.83
N ALA A 7 2.61 -3.74 -9.82
CA ALA A 7 1.96 -4.23 -8.60
C ALA A 7 2.63 -5.48 -7.99
N LEU A 8 3.66 -6.04 -8.65
CA LEU A 8 4.26 -7.33 -8.27
C LEU A 8 4.85 -7.32 -6.86
N ILE A 9 5.48 -6.20 -6.47
CA ILE A 9 6.07 -6.05 -5.13
C ILE A 9 4.96 -6.04 -4.07
N ASP A 10 3.89 -5.27 -4.28
CA ASP A 10 2.77 -5.21 -3.33
C ASP A 10 2.05 -6.56 -3.23
N LEU A 11 1.90 -7.28 -4.34
CA LEU A 11 1.37 -8.65 -4.38
C LEU A 11 2.26 -9.62 -3.57
N ALA A 12 3.58 -9.55 -3.74
CA ALA A 12 4.52 -10.36 -2.98
C ALA A 12 4.43 -10.06 -1.47
N ILE A 13 4.31 -8.79 -1.09
CA ILE A 13 4.14 -8.39 0.31
C ILE A 13 2.80 -8.83 0.86
N THR A 14 1.73 -8.74 0.08
CA THR A 14 0.40 -9.25 0.45
C THR A 14 0.47 -10.76 0.74
N ALA A 15 1.22 -11.52 -0.06
CA ALA A 15 1.47 -12.94 0.20
C ALA A 15 2.26 -13.17 1.50
N VAL A 16 3.30 -12.37 1.77
CA VAL A 16 4.05 -12.45 3.05
C VAL A 16 3.16 -12.13 4.24
N ILE A 17 2.32 -11.10 4.14
CA ILE A 17 1.33 -10.74 5.17
C ILE A 17 0.36 -11.90 5.40
N ALA A 18 -0.16 -12.52 4.33
CA ALA A 18 -1.05 -13.66 4.45
C ALA A 18 -0.35 -14.87 5.12
N VAL A 19 0.87 -15.21 4.70
CA VAL A 19 1.66 -16.29 5.31
C VAL A 19 1.88 -16.02 6.79
N TYR A 20 2.25 -14.79 7.15
CA TYR A 20 2.41 -14.39 8.54
C TYR A 20 1.10 -14.49 9.33
N ALA A 21 -0.01 -13.99 8.79
CA ALA A 21 -1.32 -13.99 9.44
C ALA A 21 -1.82 -15.39 9.77
N PHE A 22 -1.60 -16.36 8.88
CA PHE A 22 -2.11 -17.73 9.07
C PHE A 22 -1.13 -18.68 9.75
N ASN A 23 0.19 -18.45 9.66
CA ASN A 23 1.20 -19.37 10.19
C ASN A 23 2.02 -18.80 11.35
N GLY A 24 1.87 -17.52 11.70
CA GLY A 24 2.65 -16.86 12.75
C GLY A 24 4.16 -16.82 12.45
N ALA A 25 4.55 -16.88 11.18
CA ALA A 25 5.94 -17.05 10.78
C ALA A 25 6.82 -15.85 11.21
N THR A 26 7.72 -16.05 12.16
CA THR A 26 8.52 -14.99 12.79
C THR A 26 9.40 -14.20 11.81
N TRP A 27 9.86 -14.82 10.72
CA TRP A 27 10.58 -14.12 9.66
C TRP A 27 9.68 -13.12 8.91
N GLY A 28 8.40 -13.46 8.72
CA GLY A 28 7.41 -12.61 8.07
C GLY A 28 7.13 -11.35 8.89
N TRP A 29 7.18 -11.48 10.22
CA TRP A 29 7.07 -10.34 11.13
C TRP A 29 8.12 -9.27 10.83
N TRP A 30 9.40 -9.66 10.73
CA TRP A 30 10.50 -8.71 10.44
C TRP A 30 10.35 -8.05 9.07
N VAL A 31 9.95 -8.83 8.06
CA VAL A 31 9.71 -8.29 6.72
C VAL A 31 8.62 -7.22 6.77
N ILE A 32 7.48 -7.52 7.39
CA ILE A 32 6.34 -6.58 7.50
C ILE A 32 6.73 -5.36 8.34
N ALA A 33 7.43 -5.56 9.46
CA ALA A 33 7.84 -4.51 10.38
C ALA A 33 8.80 -3.49 9.76
N ILE A 34 9.72 -3.93 8.89
CA ILE A 34 10.67 -3.05 8.20
C ILE A 34 10.03 -2.44 6.96
N TYR A 35 9.31 -3.24 6.18
CA TYR A 35 8.75 -2.81 4.91
C TYR A 35 7.65 -1.76 5.06
N THR A 36 6.76 -1.93 6.06
CA THR A 36 5.62 -1.02 6.27
C THR A 36 6.06 0.44 6.52
N PRO A 37 6.94 0.77 7.49
CA PRO A 37 7.38 2.14 7.71
C PRO A 37 8.14 2.71 6.51
N LEU A 38 8.94 1.89 5.80
CA LEU A 38 9.58 2.32 4.56
C LEU A 38 8.53 2.71 3.50
N MET A 39 7.47 1.93 3.34
CA MET A 39 6.41 2.24 2.40
C MET A 39 5.63 3.50 2.80
N VAL A 40 5.37 3.71 4.09
CA VAL A 40 4.76 4.94 4.61
C VAL A 40 5.64 6.14 4.26
N LEU A 41 6.93 6.08 4.55
CA LEU A 41 7.89 7.14 4.23
C LEU A 41 7.92 7.42 2.72
N LEU A 42 8.04 6.39 1.89
CA LEU A 42 8.01 6.53 0.43
C LEU A 42 6.73 7.22 -0.05
N LYS A 43 5.57 6.89 0.55
CA LYS A 43 4.31 7.55 0.20
C LYS A 43 4.31 9.03 0.60
N VAL A 44 4.79 9.36 1.79
CA VAL A 44 4.94 10.74 2.25
C VAL A 44 5.88 11.54 1.33
N PHE A 45 7.02 10.97 0.94
CA PHE A 45 7.96 11.58 0.00
C PHE A 45 7.40 11.70 -1.43
N ALA A 46 6.57 10.76 -1.87
CA ALA A 46 5.87 10.90 -3.14
C ALA A 46 4.92 12.09 -3.13
N LEU A 47 4.19 12.29 -2.03
CA LEU A 47 3.23 13.38 -1.87
C LEU A 47 3.86 14.75 -1.70
N SER A 48 5.11 14.83 -1.22
CA SER A 48 5.85 16.10 -1.18
C SER A 48 6.37 16.55 -2.56
N GLY A 49 6.16 15.75 -3.61
CA GLY A 49 6.64 16.01 -4.96
C GLY A 49 8.10 15.59 -5.21
N ALA A 50 8.83 15.21 -4.15
CA ALA A 50 10.21 14.75 -4.24
C ALA A 50 10.34 13.40 -4.98
N ALA A 51 9.28 12.59 -5.00
CA ALA A 51 9.25 11.28 -5.66
C ALA A 51 8.10 11.14 -6.69
N SER A 52 7.89 12.16 -7.53
CA SER A 52 6.88 12.16 -8.60
C SER A 52 7.00 10.98 -9.59
N ALA A 53 8.20 10.44 -9.79
CA ALA A 53 8.45 9.25 -10.62
C ALA A 53 7.83 7.96 -10.03
N VAL A 54 7.77 7.85 -8.70
CA VAL A 54 7.15 6.70 -8.01
C VAL A 54 5.64 6.77 -8.14
N GLN A 55 5.08 7.99 -8.07
CA GLN A 55 3.65 8.22 -8.23
C GLN A 55 3.16 7.87 -9.65
N ARG A 56 3.90 8.25 -10.70
CA ARG A 56 3.57 7.92 -12.09
C ARG A 56 3.48 6.42 -12.37
N LYS A 57 4.33 5.60 -11.75
CA LYS A 57 4.26 4.14 -11.92
C LYS A 57 3.07 3.51 -11.20
N ALA A 58 2.64 4.10 -10.09
CA ALA A 58 1.46 3.67 -9.36
C ALA A 58 0.16 4.00 -10.12
N ASP A 59 0.12 5.12 -10.84
CA ASP A 59 -1.03 5.56 -11.66
C ASP A 59 -1.36 4.60 -12.83
N GLU A 60 -0.43 3.70 -13.20
CA GLU A 60 -0.68 2.67 -14.22
C GLU A 60 -1.51 1.49 -13.69
N VAL A 61 -1.62 1.31 -12.37
CA VAL A 61 -2.40 0.22 -11.75
C VAL A 61 -3.88 0.61 -11.67
N PRO A 62 -4.83 -0.26 -12.05
CA PRO A 62 -6.25 0.04 -11.91
C PRO A 62 -6.62 0.42 -10.48
N LEU A 63 -7.33 1.54 -10.33
CA LEU A 63 -7.67 2.10 -9.01
C LEU A 63 -8.41 1.12 -8.10
N TRP A 64 -9.36 0.37 -8.66
CA TRP A 64 -10.13 -0.63 -7.92
C TRP A 64 -9.23 -1.74 -7.37
N PHE A 65 -8.19 -2.13 -8.13
CA PHE A 65 -7.25 -3.18 -7.74
C PHE A 65 -6.35 -2.69 -6.61
N TYR A 66 -5.88 -1.45 -6.72
CA TYR A 66 -5.13 -0.79 -5.66
C TYR A 66 -5.93 -0.76 -4.35
N HIS A 67 -7.16 -0.24 -4.36
CA HIS A 67 -7.99 -0.21 -3.14
C HIS A 67 -8.27 -1.60 -2.55
N LEU A 68 -8.53 -2.59 -3.40
CA LEU A 68 -8.74 -3.97 -2.94
C LEU A 68 -7.49 -4.52 -2.27
N LEU A 69 -6.30 -4.28 -2.82
CA LEU A 69 -5.03 -4.75 -2.27
C LEU A 69 -4.73 -4.10 -0.90
N PHE A 70 -4.93 -2.79 -0.80
CA PHE A 70 -4.77 -2.07 0.48
C PHE A 70 -5.77 -2.54 1.53
N ALA A 71 -7.04 -2.70 1.16
CA ALA A 71 -8.07 -3.23 2.06
C ALA A 71 -7.73 -4.65 2.54
N ALA A 72 -7.28 -5.53 1.62
CA ALA A 72 -6.87 -6.89 1.96
C ALA A 72 -5.70 -6.90 2.95
N ASN A 73 -4.68 -6.08 2.74
CA ASN A 73 -3.53 -5.98 3.65
C ASN A 73 -3.95 -5.48 5.04
N VAL A 74 -4.80 -4.45 5.11
CA VAL A 74 -5.33 -3.96 6.39
C VAL A 74 -6.09 -5.05 7.13
N ILE A 75 -6.99 -5.77 6.45
CA ILE A 75 -7.77 -6.86 7.04
C ILE A 75 -6.84 -7.98 7.53
N LEU A 76 -5.91 -8.44 6.71
CA LEU A 76 -4.97 -9.51 7.08
C LEU A 76 -4.10 -9.11 8.27
N LEU A 77 -3.64 -7.87 8.33
CA LEU A 77 -2.82 -7.38 9.45
C LEU A 77 -3.62 -7.24 10.75
N PHE A 78 -4.89 -6.85 10.68
CA PHE A 78 -5.78 -6.86 11.85
C PHE A 78 -6.09 -8.27 12.32
N VAL A 79 -6.34 -9.21 11.40
CA VAL A 79 -6.53 -10.63 11.74
C VAL A 79 -5.27 -11.23 12.40
N ALA A 80 -4.09 -10.74 12.02
CA ALA A 80 -2.81 -11.13 12.61
C ALA A 80 -2.45 -10.37 13.91
N ASP A 81 -3.36 -9.55 14.46
CA ASP A 81 -3.13 -8.65 15.60
C ASP A 81 -1.93 -7.70 15.44
N PHE A 82 -1.46 -7.47 14.22
CA PHE A 82 -0.29 -6.65 13.93
C PHE A 82 -0.67 -5.17 13.74
N ASN A 83 -1.25 -4.59 14.79
CA ASN A 83 -1.87 -3.27 14.78
C ASN A 83 -0.94 -2.16 14.27
N TYR A 84 0.34 -2.18 14.65
CA TYR A 84 1.33 -1.20 14.17
C TYR A 84 1.40 -1.15 12.64
N ALA A 85 1.52 -2.31 12.01
CA ALA A 85 1.57 -2.40 10.55
C ALA A 85 0.21 -2.07 9.93
N ALA A 86 -0.89 -2.56 10.52
CA ALA A 86 -2.25 -2.28 10.05
C ALA A 86 -2.51 -0.76 9.95
N PHE A 87 -2.18 0.01 10.99
CA PHE A 87 -2.32 1.46 10.98
C PHE A 87 -1.42 2.14 9.93
N GLY A 88 -0.22 1.62 9.70
CA GLY A 88 0.66 2.11 8.62
C GLY A 88 0.01 1.94 7.25
N TRP A 89 -0.57 0.77 6.97
CA TRP A 89 -1.29 0.50 5.72
C TRP A 89 -2.57 1.34 5.58
N VAL A 90 -3.32 1.55 6.66
CA VAL A 90 -4.46 2.49 6.66
C VAL A 90 -4.00 3.91 6.33
N ALA A 91 -2.90 4.38 6.92
CA ALA A 91 -2.36 5.70 6.64
C ALA A 91 -1.96 5.86 5.17
N ILE A 92 -1.25 4.87 4.61
CA ILE A 92 -0.88 4.87 3.18
C ILE A 92 -2.13 4.90 2.30
N TRP A 93 -3.15 4.11 2.65
CA TRP A 93 -4.39 4.05 1.88
C TRP A 93 -5.12 5.40 1.90
N LEU A 94 -5.32 6.00 3.07
CA LEU A 94 -5.96 7.31 3.20
C LEU A 94 -5.20 8.42 2.46
N LEU A 95 -3.87 8.44 2.60
CA LEU A 95 -3.01 9.37 1.88
C LEU A 95 -3.13 9.21 0.36
N SER A 96 -3.32 7.98 -0.13
CA SER A 96 -3.54 7.70 -1.55
C SER A 96 -4.88 8.26 -2.05
N VAL A 97 -5.96 8.06 -1.28
CA VAL A 97 -7.30 8.60 -1.60
C VAL A 97 -7.27 10.13 -1.62
N LEU A 98 -6.61 10.75 -0.64
CA LEU A 98 -6.46 12.20 -0.57
C LEU A 98 -5.66 12.75 -1.75
N ALA A 99 -4.59 12.06 -2.17
CA ALA A 99 -3.83 12.44 -3.35
C ALA A 99 -4.68 12.41 -4.62
N GLU A 100 -5.43 11.32 -4.82
CA GLU A 100 -6.28 11.15 -5.98
C GLU A 100 -7.39 12.20 -6.03
N SER A 101 -8.06 12.48 -4.90
CA SER A 101 -9.10 13.50 -4.83
C SER A 101 -8.60 14.91 -5.17
N ARG A 102 -7.32 15.22 -4.89
CA ARG A 102 -6.68 16.48 -5.32
C ARG A 102 -6.31 16.50 -6.80
N SER A 103 -5.95 15.34 -7.36
CA SER A 103 -5.55 15.20 -8.77
C SER A 103 -6.72 15.16 -9.74
N ARG A 104 -7.94 14.85 -9.27
CA ARG A 104 -9.14 14.99 -10.10
C ARG A 104 -9.43 16.47 -10.33
N PRO A 105 -9.42 16.98 -11.58
CA PRO A 105 -9.88 18.34 -11.84
C PRO A 105 -11.31 18.44 -11.35
N LYS A 106 -11.66 19.50 -10.61
CA LYS A 106 -13.05 19.87 -10.36
C LYS A 106 -13.74 19.82 -11.72
N LYS A 107 -14.62 18.83 -11.92
CA LYS A 107 -15.54 18.86 -13.03
C LYS A 107 -16.46 20.04 -12.72
N GLY A 108 -16.11 21.20 -13.25
CA GLY A 108 -16.99 22.35 -13.27
C GLY A 108 -18.24 21.94 -14.02
N SER A 109 -19.38 21.99 -13.34
CA SER A 109 -20.70 22.17 -13.92
C SER A 109 -21.56 22.85 -12.86
#